data_AF-A0A2S6N1P4-F1
#
_entry.id   AF-A0A2S6N1P4-F1
#
_cell.length_a   1.000
_cell.length_b   1.000
_cell.length_c   1.000
_cell.angle_alpha   90.00
_cell.angle_beta   90.00
_cell.angle_gamma   90.00
#
_symmetry.space_group_name_H-M   'P 1'
#
loop_
_entity.id
_entity.type
_entity.pdbx_description
1 polymer ?
#
loop_
_entity_poly.entity_id
_entity_poly.type
_entity_poly.pdbx_seq_one_letter_code
_entity_poly.pdbx_strand_id
1 'polypeptide(L)' 'MRKPLMIAACAVMLASLAACHQEGPAEKAGQSLDQAGQKVQDTLNPPQGPAQKAGRSVDRALGE' A
#
# COMPACT_ATOMS: atom_id res chain seq x y z
N MET A 1 -3.10 40.97 -11.77
CA MET A 1 -2.95 39.92 -10.73
C MET A 1 -3.75 38.64 -10.97
N ARG A 2 -4.60 38.53 -12.01
CA ARG A 2 -5.46 37.35 -12.24
C ARG A 2 -4.75 36.15 -12.91
N LYS A 3 -3.72 36.43 -13.71
CA LYS A 3 -2.92 35.44 -14.44
C LYS A 3 -2.12 34.49 -13.52
N PRO A 4 -1.39 34.95 -12.48
CA PRO A 4 -0.67 34.03 -11.59
C PRO A 4 -1.61 33.19 -10.73
N LEU A 5 -2.79 33.73 -10.37
CA LEU A 5 -3.79 33.00 -9.60
C LEU A 5 -4.35 31.78 -10.36
N MET A 6 -4.58 31.93 -11.67
CA MET A 6 -5.03 30.83 -12.53
C MET A 6 -3.95 29.74 -12.70
N ILE A 7 -2.68 30.13 -12.83
CA ILE A 7 -1.57 29.17 -12.95
C ILE A 7 -1.41 28.38 -11.64
N ALA A 8 -1.49 29.05 -10.49
CA ALA A 8 -1.44 28.39 -9.19
C ALA A 8 -2.61 27.39 -8.99
N ALA A 9 -3.82 27.76 -9.42
CA ALA A 9 -4.99 26.89 -9.34
C ALA A 9 -4.83 25.62 -10.20
N CYS A 10 -4.33 25.74 -11.43
CA CYS A 10 -4.03 24.59 -12.29
C CYS A 10 -2.94 23.68 -11.69
N ALA A 11 -1.90 24.25 -11.08
CA ALA A 11 -0.82 23.48 -10.47
C ALA A 11 -1.30 22.63 -9.28
N VAL A 12 -2.18 23.18 -8.44
CA VAL A 12 -2.76 22.45 -7.30
C VAL A 12 -3.62 21.27 -7.77
N MET A 13 -4.43 21.47 -8.82
CA MET A 13 -5.26 20.40 -9.41
C MET A 13 -4.40 19.25 -9.94
N LEU A 14 -3.32 19.55 -10.66
CA LEU A 14 -2.39 18.54 -11.18
C LEU A 14 -1.64 17.80 -10.05
N ALA A 15 -1.27 18.49 -8.99
CA ALA A 15 -0.62 17.87 -7.82
C ALA A 15 -1.53 16.86 -7.10
N SER A 16 -2.84 17.15 -7.02
CA SER A 16 -3.80 16.22 -6.41
C SER A 16 -3.95 14.91 -7.19
N LEU A 17 -3.87 14.95 -8.52
CA LEU A 17 -3.93 13.74 -9.36
C LEU A 17 -2.70 12.84 -9.18
N ALA A 18 -1.51 13.44 -9.04
CA ALA A 18 -0.28 12.68 -8.79
C ALA A 18 -0.26 12.02 -7.40
N ALA A 19 -0.95 12.61 -6.42
CA ALA A 19 -1.07 12.06 -5.08
C ALA A 19 -2.01 10.85 -4.98
N CYS A 20 -3.00 10.74 -5.87
CA CYS A 20 -3.94 9.60 -5.87
C CYS A 20 -3.34 8.27 -6.38
N HIS A 21 -2.16 8.28 -7.01
CA HIS A 21 -1.58 7.07 -7.60
C HIS A 21 -0.40 6.49 -6.80
N GLN A 22 0.09 7.20 -5.78
CA GLN A 22 1.17 6.68 -4.94
C GLN A 22 0.64 6.16 -3.62
N GLU A 23 1.00 4.92 -3.29
CA GLU A 23 0.84 4.34 -1.96
C GLU A 23 1.25 5.35 -0.89
N GLY A 24 0.30 5.72 -0.03
CA GLY A 24 0.53 6.73 0.99
C GLY A 24 1.63 6.30 1.97
N PRO A 25 2.29 7.24 2.66
CA PRO A 25 3.25 6.89 3.70
C PRO A 25 2.64 6.00 4.79
N ALA A 26 1.33 6.13 5.06
CA ALA A 26 0.60 5.24 5.95
C ALA A 26 0.41 3.82 5.39
N GLU A 27 0.11 3.69 4.10
CA GLU A 27 0.02 2.39 3.40
C GLU A 27 1.36 1.65 3.44
N LYS A 28 2.46 2.33 3.11
CA LYS A 28 3.82 1.73 3.18
C LYS A 28 4.20 1.30 4.58
N ALA A 29 3.82 2.08 5.60
CA ALA A 29 4.02 1.73 6.99
C ALA A 29 3.18 0.49 7.38
N GLY A 30 1.89 0.47 7.00
CA GLY A 30 1.01 -0.67 7.20
C GLY A 30 1.53 -1.94 6.55
N GLN A 31 1.97 -1.86 5.29
CA GLN A 31 2.57 -2.97 4.55
C GLN A 31 3.83 -3.51 5.23
N SER A 32 4.68 -2.62 5.76
CA SER A 32 5.90 -3.02 6.48
C SER A 32 5.58 -3.75 7.79
N LEU A 33 4.56 -3.27 8.53
CA LEU A 33 4.10 -3.89 9.77
C LEU A 33 3.46 -5.26 9.51
N ASP A 34 2.64 -5.37 8.45
CA ASP A 34 2.02 -6.64 8.05
C ASP A 34 3.08 -7.69 7.69
N GLN A 35 4.08 -7.32 6.88
CA GLN A 35 5.20 -8.19 6.54
C GLN A 35 6.00 -8.62 7.78
N ALA A 36 6.24 -7.72 8.73
CA ALA A 36 6.94 -8.04 9.96
C ALA A 36 6.13 -9.02 10.83
N GLY A 37 4.84 -8.76 11.03
CA GLY A 37 3.93 -9.64 11.76
C GLY A 37 3.86 -11.03 11.15
N GLN A 38 3.85 -11.11 9.82
CA GLN A 38 3.82 -12.37 9.10
C GLN A 38 5.13 -13.16 9.21
N LYS A 39 6.29 -12.50 9.19
CA LYS A 39 7.57 -13.18 9.46
C LYS A 39 7.63 -13.77 10.86
N VAL A 40 7.12 -13.04 11.85
CA VAL A 40 7.01 -13.55 13.22
C VAL A 40 6.06 -14.74 13.26
N GLN A 41 4.90 -14.64 12.62
CA GLN A 41 3.91 -15.71 12.59
C GLN A 41 4.41 -16.96 11.84
N ASP A 42 5.16 -16.80 10.76
CA ASP A 42 5.83 -17.89 10.04
C ASP A 42 6.95 -18.53 10.88
N THR A 43 7.58 -17.76 11.77
CA THR A 43 8.61 -18.30 12.68
C THR A 43 7.97 -19.12 13.80
N LEU A 44 6.85 -18.64 14.35
CA LEU A 44 6.11 -19.31 15.43
C LEU A 44 5.24 -20.48 14.92
N ASN A 45 4.72 -20.36 13.69
CA ASN A 45 3.86 -21.33 13.04
C ASN A 45 4.22 -21.42 11.54
N PRO A 46 5.31 -22.15 11.23
CA PRO A 46 5.79 -22.28 9.87
C PRO A 46 4.76 -22.99 8.98
N PRO A 47 4.56 -22.51 7.74
CA PRO A 47 3.71 -23.21 6.78
C PRO A 47 4.31 -24.60 6.51
N GLN A 48 3.48 -25.63 6.61
CA GLN A 48 3.88 -27.04 6.54
C GLN A 48 4.20 -27.49 5.10
N GLY A 49 3.90 -26.65 4.10
CA GLY A 49 4.22 -26.93 2.71
C GLY A 49 3.84 -25.80 1.74
N PRO A 50 4.26 -25.93 0.46
CA PRO A 50 4.05 -24.91 -0.58
C PRO A 50 2.57 -24.62 -0.85
N ALA A 51 1.70 -25.62 -0.72
CA ALA A 51 0.24 -25.45 -0.85
C ALA A 51 -0.34 -24.51 0.23
N GLN A 52 0.12 -24.61 1.47
CA GLN A 52 -0.34 -23.75 2.57
C GLN A 52 0.18 -22.31 2.41
N LYS A 53 1.39 -22.16 1.86
CA LYS A 53 1.98 -20.86 1.50
C LYS A 53 1.20 -20.18 0.37
N ALA A 54 0.84 -20.94 -0.67
CA ALA A 54 0.00 -20.46 -1.76
C ALA A 54 -1.40 -20.09 -1.27
N GLY A 55 -2.03 -20.94 -0.44
CA GLY A 55 -3.32 -20.65 0.18
C GLY A 55 -3.33 -19.33 0.95
N ARG A 56 -2.33 -19.08 1.81
CA ARG A 56 -2.17 -17.78 2.51
C ARG A 56 -2.00 -16.59 1.57
N SER A 57 -1.38 -16.81 0.40
CA SER A 57 -1.17 -15.75 -0.59
C SER A 57 -2.48 -15.39 -1.29
N VAL A 58 -3.28 -16.42 -1.60
CA VAL A 58 -4.61 -16.29 -2.22
C VAL A 58 -5.60 -15.65 -1.25
N ASP A 59 -5.62 -16.08 0.01
CA ASP A 59 -6.48 -15.52 1.06
C ASP A 59 -6.22 -14.02 1.26
N ARG A 60 -4.95 -13.57 1.17
CA ARG A 60 -4.60 -12.15 1.20
C ARG A 60 -5.07 -11.37 -0.02
N ALA A 61 -5.03 -11.98 -1.20
CA ALA A 61 -5.47 -11.33 -2.43
C ALA A 61 -6.99 -11.24 -2.54
N LEU A 62 -7.72 -12.09 -1.80
CA LEU A 62 -9.18 -12.18 -1.79
C LEU A 62 -9.83 -11.63 -0.52
N GLY A 63 -9.05 -11.36 0.53
CA GLY A 63 -9.50 -10.88 1.84
C GLY A 63 -9.83 -9.38 1.88
N GLU A 64 -9.93 -8.73 0.72
CA GLU A 64 -10.38 -7.35 0.52
C GLU A 64 -11.69 -7.33 -0.28
#